data_AF-A0A4R5P4T3-F1
#
_entry.id   AF-A0A4R5P4T3-F1
#
_cell.length_a   1.000
_cell.length_b   1.000
_cell.length_c   1.000
_cell.angle_alpha   90.00
_cell.angle_beta   90.00
_cell.angle_gamma   90.00
#
_symmetry.space_group_name_H-M   'P 1'
#
loop_
_entity.id
_entity.type
_entity.pdbx_description
1 polymer ?
#
loop_
_entity_poly.entity_id
_entity_poly.type
_entity_poly.pdbx_seq_one_letter_code
_entity_poly.pdbx_strand_id
1 'polypeptide(L)'
;MVAELTHPNPQRFQVGDFVQLKSEYLAHGNPSLFQIVEINDGEALLGQLSSTEDGFVGAGASAALDDPELIAAFPEILQRYARHTR
;
A
#
# COMPACT_ATOMS: atom_id res chain seq x y z
N MET A 1 -2.82 -2.65 24.53
CA MET A 1 -1.68 -3.39 23.95
C MET A 1 -1.68 -3.08 22.47
N VAL A 2 -0.85 -2.14 22.03
CA VAL A 2 -0.70 -1.88 20.59
C VAL A 2 0.22 -2.98 20.08
N ALA A 3 -0.27 -3.83 19.17
CA ALA A 3 0.60 -4.77 18.51
C ALA A 3 1.67 -3.96 17.77
N GLU A 4 2.93 -4.11 18.15
CA GLU A 4 4.04 -3.70 17.29
C GLU A 4 3.85 -4.46 15.97
N LEU A 5 3.40 -3.75 14.94
CA LEU A 5 3.42 -4.22 13.57
C LEU A 5 4.88 -4.25 13.10
N THR A 6 5.66 -5.16 13.67
CA THR A 6 6.97 -5.54 13.14
C THR A 6 6.73 -6.35 11.89
N HIS A 7 6.45 -5.67 10.78
CA HIS A 7 6.71 -6.27 9.48
C HIS A 7 8.22 -6.24 9.29
N PRO A 8 8.85 -7.40 9.07
CA PRO A 8 10.23 -7.38 8.59
C PRO A 8 10.16 -6.71 7.21
N ASN A 9 10.79 -5.54 7.05
CA ASN A 9 11.01 -5.00 5.71
C ASN A 9 12.45 -5.31 5.24
N PRO A 10 12.71 -6.52 4.70
CA PRO A 10 13.85 -6.76 3.84
C PRO A 10 13.45 -6.92 2.36
N GLN A 11 12.19 -6.65 1.98
CA GLN A 11 11.76 -6.71 0.58
C GLN A 11 11.90 -5.34 -0.07
N ARG A 12 12.72 -5.26 -1.11
CA ARG A 12 12.75 -4.10 -2.00
C ARG A 12 11.42 -4.07 -2.74
N PHE A 13 10.53 -3.18 -2.33
CA PHE A 13 9.31 -2.90 -3.07
C PHE A 13 9.61 -2.62 -4.55
N GLN A 14 8.75 -3.09 -5.42
CA GLN A 14 8.87 -2.97 -6.87
C GLN A 14 7.57 -2.47 -7.50
N VAL A 15 7.66 -1.96 -8.73
CA VAL A 15 6.48 -1.57 -9.51
C VAL A 15 5.54 -2.77 -9.65
N GLY A 16 4.25 -2.54 -9.38
CA GLY A 16 3.20 -3.54 -9.36
C GLY A 16 2.87 -4.09 -7.97
N ASP A 17 3.74 -3.90 -6.97
CA ASP A 17 3.47 -4.35 -5.60
C ASP A 17 2.28 -3.63 -4.99
N PHE A 18 1.52 -4.36 -4.18
CA PHE A 18 0.42 -3.82 -3.39
C PHE A 18 0.92 -3.43 -2.00
N VAL A 19 0.69 -2.17 -1.64
CA VAL A 19 1.22 -1.54 -0.43
C VAL A 19 0.15 -0.72 0.28
N GLN A 20 0.44 -0.37 1.53
CA GLN A 20 -0.41 0.45 2.38
C GLN A 20 0.43 1.47 3.15
N LEU A 21 -0.20 2.55 3.57
CA LEU A 21 0.38 3.50 4.51
C LEU A 21 0.04 3.09 5.94
N LYS A 22 1.07 2.88 6.75
CA LYS A 22 0.96 2.40 8.14
C LYS A 22 0.05 3.31 8.98
N SER A 23 0.19 4.62 8.88
CA SER A 23 -0.68 5.58 9.57
C SER A 23 -2.16 5.47 9.19
N GLU A 24 -2.49 5.26 7.91
CA GLU A 24 -3.90 5.09 7.48
C GLU A 24 -4.51 3.81 8.06
N TYR A 25 -3.73 2.72 8.06
CA TYR A 25 -4.15 1.46 8.66
C TYR A 25 -4.44 1.61 10.16
N LEU A 26 -3.53 2.26 10.89
CA LEU A 26 -3.65 2.45 12.34
C LEU A 26 -4.74 3.45 12.74
N ALA A 27 -4.96 4.52 11.97
CA ALA A 27 -5.84 5.61 12.36
C ALA A 27 -7.33 5.28 12.23
N HIS A 28 -7.74 4.58 11.18
CA HIS A 28 -9.16 4.47 10.84
C HIS A 28 -9.67 3.07 10.50
N GLY A 29 -8.79 2.05 10.43
CA GLY A 29 -9.18 0.70 9.98
C GLY A 29 -9.80 0.69 8.58
N ASN A 30 -9.56 1.76 7.80
CA ASN A 30 -10.01 1.93 6.43
C ASN A 30 -8.78 2.03 5.53
N PRO A 31 -8.06 0.92 5.32
CA PRO A 31 -6.72 1.03 4.81
C PRO A 31 -6.84 0.96 3.29
N SER A 32 -6.75 2.13 2.67
CA SER A 32 -6.58 2.28 1.24
C SER A 32 -5.55 1.26 0.75
N LEU A 33 -5.87 0.56 -0.33
CA LEU A 33 -4.92 -0.28 -1.03
C LEU A 33 -4.27 0.55 -2.13
N PHE A 34 -2.95 0.57 -2.15
CA PHE A 34 -2.19 1.21 -3.21
C PHE A 34 -1.46 0.16 -4.04
N GLN A 35 -1.27 0.46 -5.32
CA GLN A 35 -0.31 -0.23 -6.16
C GLN A 35 0.84 0.71 -6.47
N ILE A 36 2.08 0.23 -6.41
CA ILE A 36 3.23 1.00 -6.90
C ILE A 36 3.13 1.06 -8.42
N VAL A 37 2.93 2.26 -8.96
CA VAL A 37 2.81 2.48 -10.41
C VAL A 37 4.14 2.80 -11.07
N GLU A 38 5.04 3.44 -10.33
CA GLU A 38 6.33 3.90 -10.83
C GLU A 38 7.30 4.06 -9.64
N ILE A 39 8.60 3.87 -9.89
CA ILE A 39 9.66 4.12 -8.91
C ILE A 39 10.69 5.03 -9.56
N ASN A 40 10.95 6.19 -8.97
CA ASN A 40 11.95 7.15 -9.42
C ASN A 40 12.86 7.54 -8.25
N ASP A 41 14.17 7.38 -8.43
CA ASP A 41 15.19 7.80 -7.45
C ASP A 41 14.94 7.32 -6.00
N GLY A 42 14.33 6.14 -5.84
CA GLY A 42 13.99 5.58 -4.52
C GLY A 42 12.67 6.04 -3.93
N GLU A 43 11.89 6.84 -4.66
CA GLU A 43 10.49 7.16 -4.35
C GLU A 43 9.53 6.32 -5.18
N ALA A 44 8.56 5.70 -4.51
CA ALA A 44 7.43 5.00 -5.11
C ALA A 44 6.27 5.98 -5.33
N LEU A 45 5.76 6.03 -6.56
CA LEU A 45 4.47 6.61 -6.89
C LEU A 45 3.39 5.55 -6.67
N LEU A 46 2.33 5.93 -5.96
CA LEU A 46 1.28 5.05 -5.46
C LEU A 46 -0.05 5.41 -6.11
N GLY A 47 -0.65 4.46 -6.82
CA GLY A 47 -2.01 4.56 -7.32
C GLY A 47 -3.01 3.98 -6.32
N GLN A 48 -3.95 4.79 -5.82
CA GLN A 48 -4.99 4.32 -4.89
C GLN A 48 -6.06 3.52 -5.61
N LEU A 49 -6.26 2.27 -5.21
CA LEU A 49 -7.27 1.38 -5.78
C LEU A 49 -8.64 1.57 -5.14
N SER A 50 -9.69 1.34 -5.92
CA SER A 50 -11.07 1.27 -5.42
C SER A 50 -11.49 -0.16 -5.13
N SER A 51 -12.22 -0.38 -4.05
CA SER A 51 -12.84 -1.69 -3.80
C SER A 51 -14.05 -1.94 -4.72
N THR A 52 -14.65 -0.89 -5.29
CA THR A 52 -15.92 -0.95 -6.04
C THR A 52 -15.78 -0.61 -7.52
N GLU A 53 -14.67 -0.05 -7.97
CA GLU A 53 -14.41 0.30 -9.37
C GLU A 53 -13.03 -0.21 -9.85
N ASP A 54 -12.86 -0.35 -11.17
CA ASP A 54 -11.55 -0.65 -11.77
C ASP A 54 -10.70 0.62 -11.89
N GLY A 55 -9.38 0.47 -11.79
CA GLY A 55 -8.44 1.59 -11.91
C GLY A 55 -8.20 2.36 -10.61
N PHE A 56 -7.52 3.50 -10.75
CA PHE A 56 -7.12 4.36 -9.64
C PHE A 56 -8.14 5.45 -9.37
N VAL A 57 -8.50 5.67 -8.11
CA VAL A 57 -9.59 6.59 -7.69
C VAL A 57 -9.13 7.83 -6.93
N GLY A 58 -7.82 8.03 -6.78
CA GLY A 58 -7.25 9.13 -5.99
C GLY A 58 -6.12 9.87 -6.70
N ALA A 59 -5.74 11.02 -6.13
CA ALA A 59 -4.47 11.67 -6.48
C ALA A 59 -3.33 10.75 -6.04
N GLY A 60 -2.38 10.48 -6.94
CA GLY A 60 -1.25 9.60 -6.62
C GLY A 60 -0.52 10.07 -5.37
N ALA A 61 -0.35 9.16 -4.40
CA ALA A 61 0.51 9.41 -3.26
C ALA A 61 1.96 9.06 -3.65
N SER A 62 2.95 9.57 -2.93
CA SER A 62 4.34 9.13 -3.06
C SER A 62 4.94 8.84 -1.70
N ALA A 63 5.83 7.84 -1.64
CA ALA A 63 6.57 7.49 -0.43
C ALA A 63 7.94 6.95 -0.80
N ALA A 64 8.95 7.20 0.03
CA ALA A 64 10.26 6.58 -0.15
C ALA A 64 10.17 5.06 0.07
N LEU A 65 10.95 4.27 -0.67
CA LEU A 65 10.94 2.81 -0.57
C LEU A 65 11.40 2.31 0.81
N ASP A 66 12.22 3.09 1.50
CA ASP A 66 12.71 2.83 2.86
C ASP A 66 11.90 3.55 3.94
N ASP A 67 10.81 4.23 3.57
CA ASP A 67 9.92 4.88 4.52
C ASP A 67 9.23 3.81 5.40
N PRO A 68 9.35 3.89 6.74
CA PRO A 68 8.67 2.96 7.64
C PRO A 68 7.13 3.04 7.56
N GLU A 69 6.58 4.08 6.93
CA GLU A 69 5.16 4.19 6.64
C GLU A 69 4.73 3.33 5.44
N LEU A 70 5.63 3.02 4.51
CA LEU A 70 5.34 2.16 3.37
C LEU A 70 5.47 0.69 3.79
N ILE A 71 4.33 0.02 3.90
CA ILE A 71 4.25 -1.37 4.32
C ILE A 71 3.58 -2.24 3.24
N ALA A 72 3.94 -3.52 3.20
CA ALA A 72 3.24 -4.49 2.36
C ALA A 72 1.75 -4.55 2.74
N ALA A 73 0.88 -4.73 1.76
CA ALA A 73 -0.54 -4.84 2.01
C ALA A 73 -0.88 -6.09 2.83
N PHE A 74 -1.74 -5.91 3.83
CA PHE A 74 -2.19 -7.02 4.65
C PHE A 74 -3.13 -7.98 3.88
N PRO A 75 -3.10 -9.29 4.16
CA PRO A 75 -3.93 -10.27 3.45
C PRO A 75 -5.43 -9.98 3.50
N GLU A 76 -5.96 -9.52 4.63
CA GLU A 76 -7.38 -9.17 4.78
C GLU A 76 -7.79 -7.99 3.89
N ILE A 77 -6.85 -7.11 3.57
CA ILE A 77 -7.08 -5.98 2.68
C ILE A 77 -7.01 -6.46 1.25
N LEU A 78 -6.01 -7.25 0.88
CA LEU A 78 -5.95 -7.87 -0.45
C LEU A 78 -7.24 -8.63 -0.79
N GLN A 79 -7.83 -9.34 0.16
CA GLN A 79 -9.14 -10.00 -0.03
C GLN A 79 -10.29 -9.01 -0.32
N ARG A 80 -10.31 -7.85 0.34
CA ARG A 80 -11.33 -6.81 0.09
C ARG A 80 -11.21 -6.21 -1.31
N TYR A 81 -9.99 -6.20 -1.87
CA TYR A 81 -9.68 -5.69 -3.20
C TYR A 81 -9.39 -6.80 -4.20
N ALA A 82 -9.92 -8.02 -3.98
CA ALA A 82 -9.60 -9.22 -4.76
C ALA A 82 -9.82 -9.07 -6.28
N ARG A 83 -10.61 -8.09 -6.70
CA ARG A 83 -10.79 -7.73 -8.12
C ARG A 83 -9.49 -7.28 -8.80
N HIS A 84 -8.57 -6.67 -8.05
CA HIS A 84 -7.30 -6.11 -8.53
C HIS A 84 -6.14 -7.08 -8.37
N THR A 85 -6.27 -8.08 -7.50
CA THR A 85 -5.20 -9.02 -7.14
C THR A 85 -5.21 -10.29 -8.01
N ARG A 86 -5.76 -10.22 -9.22
CA ARG A 86 -6.10 -11.38 -10.06
C ARG A 86 -4.99 -11.76 -11.04
#